data_AF-A0A958LIV3-F1
#
_entry.id   AF-A0A958LIV3-F1
#
_cell.length_a   1.000
_cell.length_b   1.000
_cell.length_c   1.000
_cell.angle_alpha   90.00
_cell.angle_beta   90.00
_cell.angle_gamma   90.00
#
_symmetry.space_group_name_H-M   'P 1'
#
loop_
_entity.id
_entity.type
_entity.pdbx_description
1 polymer ?
#
loop_
_entity_poly.entity_id
_entity_poly.type
_entity_poly.pdbx_seq_one_letter_code
_entity_poly.pdbx_strand_id
1 'polypeptide(L)'
;LPCQHCDNAPCETVCPVAATTHSSEGLNDMIYNRCVGTRYCANNCYYKVRRFNWFDYTQIEAPMHLALNPEVTVRSRGVMEKCTFCSHRIKGAKNLARVEEREFKAAEVQTACQQSCPTGAIIFGDMNDPESEVSRRFKEARSYTLLEEFNAAPAVRYQTKIRHTERLKSDSGHGEGHHS
;
A
#
# COMPACT_ATOMS: atom_id res chain seq x y z
N LEU A 1 -9.76 0.12 1.43
CA LEU A 1 -8.75 -0.72 0.74
C LEU A 1 -7.76 0.20 0.01
N PRO A 2 -6.44 0.07 0.22
CA PRO A 2 -5.44 0.82 -0.56
C PRO A 2 -5.24 0.22 -1.96
N CYS A 3 -4.43 0.90 -2.80
CA CYS A 3 -3.82 0.25 -3.95
C CYS A 3 -2.98 -0.94 -3.50
N GLN A 4 -3.10 -2.06 -4.22
CA GLN A 4 -2.39 -3.29 -3.90
C GLN A 4 -1.00 -3.38 -4.54
N HIS A 5 -0.64 -2.41 -5.39
CA HIS A 5 0.65 -2.40 -6.12
C HIS A 5 0.96 -3.77 -6.75
N CYS A 6 0.02 -4.24 -7.57
CA CYS A 6 0.10 -5.49 -8.33
C CYS A 6 1.33 -5.55 -9.23
N ASP A 7 2.13 -6.63 -9.18
CA ASP A 7 3.23 -6.85 -10.13
C ASP A 7 2.68 -7.03 -11.55
N ASN A 8 1.64 -7.85 -11.69
CA ASN A 8 0.90 -7.99 -12.94
C ASN A 8 -0.21 -6.92 -13.00
N ALA A 9 0.16 -5.64 -13.03
CA ALA A 9 -0.79 -4.53 -12.95
C ALA A 9 -1.63 -4.36 -14.24
N PRO A 10 -2.93 -4.71 -14.24
CA PRO A 10 -3.80 -4.47 -15.40
C PRO A 10 -4.00 -2.98 -15.66
N CYS A 11 -3.86 -2.15 -14.62
CA CYS A 11 -4.07 -0.71 -14.73
C CYS A 11 -2.93 0.07 -15.41
N GLU A 12 -1.78 -0.57 -15.66
CA GLU A 12 -0.65 0.04 -16.37
C GLU A 12 -0.77 -0.11 -17.88
N THR A 13 -1.01 -1.33 -18.34
CA THR A 13 -1.07 -1.68 -19.77
C THR A 13 -2.15 -0.92 -20.54
N VAL A 14 -3.17 -0.43 -19.84
CA VAL A 14 -4.28 0.33 -20.41
C VAL A 14 -4.07 1.85 -20.44
N CYS A 15 -2.96 2.36 -19.90
CA CYS A 15 -2.70 3.79 -19.91
C CYS A 15 -2.05 4.22 -21.23
N PRO A 16 -2.73 4.97 -22.11
CA PRO A 16 -2.22 5.28 -23.46
C PRO A 16 -1.00 6.22 -23.45
N VAL A 17 -0.75 6.89 -22.33
CA VAL A 17 0.32 7.90 -22.19
C VAL A 17 1.39 7.47 -21.18
N ALA A 18 1.34 6.23 -20.68
CA ALA A 18 2.26 5.71 -19.66
C ALA A 18 2.35 6.60 -18.40
N ALA A 19 1.20 7.11 -17.92
CA ALA A 19 1.13 7.84 -16.65
C ALA A 19 1.18 6.92 -15.41
N THR A 20 1.20 5.60 -15.63
CA THR A 20 1.27 4.58 -14.60
C THR A 20 2.26 3.52 -15.04
N THR A 21 3.29 3.28 -14.23
CA THR A 21 4.42 2.40 -14.56
C THR A 21 4.96 1.76 -13.30
N HIS A 22 5.56 0.58 -13.42
CA HIS A 22 6.33 0.01 -12.33
C HIS A 22 7.66 0.76 -12.12
N SER A 23 7.98 1.02 -10.87
CA SER A 23 9.33 1.40 -10.46
C SER A 23 10.23 0.16 -10.37
N SER A 24 11.54 0.38 -10.32
CA SER A 24 12.53 -0.69 -10.07
C SER A 24 12.37 -1.37 -8.70
N GLU A 25 11.55 -0.81 -7.81
CA GLU A 25 11.31 -1.32 -6.46
C GLU A 25 10.00 -2.10 -6.34
N GLY A 26 9.32 -2.37 -7.46
CA GLY A 26 8.01 -3.02 -7.47
C GLY A 26 6.85 -2.10 -7.07
N LEU A 27 7.08 -0.78 -6.98
CA LEU A 27 5.99 0.16 -6.74
C LEU A 27 5.30 0.49 -8.06
N ASN A 28 3.99 0.25 -8.13
CA ASN A 28 3.16 0.89 -9.14
C ASN A 28 3.20 2.42 -8.94
N ASP A 29 3.84 3.19 -9.82
CA ASP A 29 3.92 4.64 -9.72
C ASP A 29 2.76 5.30 -10.47
N MET A 30 2.25 6.41 -9.93
CA MET A 30 1.25 7.25 -10.59
C MET A 30 1.88 8.62 -10.85
N ILE A 31 2.14 8.91 -12.12
CA ILE A 31 2.77 10.15 -12.58
C ILE A 31 1.65 11.13 -12.93
N TYR A 32 1.34 12.02 -11.98
CA TYR A 32 0.17 12.90 -12.05
C TYR A 32 0.17 13.83 -13.26
N ASN A 33 1.31 14.45 -13.57
CA ASN A 33 1.48 15.40 -14.68
C ASN A 33 1.42 14.74 -16.07
N ARG A 34 1.58 13.42 -16.17
CA ARG A 34 1.45 12.66 -17.42
C ARG A 34 0.01 12.21 -17.69
N CYS A 35 -0.85 12.23 -16.67
CA CYS A 35 -2.20 11.72 -16.78
C CYS A 35 -3.10 12.66 -17.61
N VAL A 36 -3.65 12.14 -18.71
CA VAL A 36 -4.58 12.88 -19.59
C VAL A 36 -6.06 12.60 -19.29
N GLY A 37 -6.37 11.93 -18.18
CA GLY A 37 -7.74 11.76 -17.71
C GLY A 37 -8.62 10.77 -18.48
N THR A 38 -8.03 9.81 -19.22
CA THR A 38 -8.82 8.77 -19.93
C THR A 38 -9.62 7.86 -19.00
N ARG A 39 -9.22 7.77 -17.72
CA ARG A 39 -9.86 6.96 -16.66
C ARG A 39 -9.86 5.45 -16.88
N TYR A 40 -9.30 4.95 -17.97
CA TYR A 40 -9.36 3.51 -18.26
C TYR A 40 -8.60 2.64 -17.23
N CYS A 41 -7.54 3.19 -16.65
CA CYS A 41 -6.80 2.58 -15.54
C CYS A 41 -7.68 2.32 -14.30
N ALA A 42 -8.73 3.11 -14.05
CA ALA A 42 -9.68 2.85 -12.97
C ALA A 42 -10.60 1.67 -13.29
N ASN A 43 -11.07 1.57 -14.53
CA ASN A 43 -11.90 0.45 -14.97
C ASN A 43 -11.15 -0.87 -14.90
N ASN A 44 -9.88 -0.91 -15.33
CA ASN A 44 -9.09 -2.13 -15.35
C ASN A 44 -8.50 -2.51 -13.98
N CYS A 45 -8.56 -1.62 -12.98
CA CYS A 45 -8.17 -1.98 -11.62
C CYS A 45 -9.25 -2.89 -11.00
N TYR A 46 -8.91 -4.13 -10.67
CA TYR A 46 -9.82 -5.09 -10.02
C TYR A 46 -10.42 -4.54 -8.72
N TYR A 47 -9.61 -3.81 -7.95
CA TYR A 47 -10.00 -3.27 -6.65
C TYR A 47 -10.71 -1.91 -6.71
N LYS A 48 -10.78 -1.26 -7.88
CA LYS A 48 -11.41 0.08 -8.06
C LYS A 48 -10.90 1.15 -7.07
N VAL A 49 -9.60 1.11 -6.78
CA VAL A 49 -8.90 1.99 -5.81
C VAL A 49 -8.15 3.17 -6.45
N ARG A 50 -8.32 3.38 -7.76
CA ARG A 50 -7.89 4.62 -8.42
C ARG A 50 -9.01 5.65 -8.31
N ARG A 51 -8.68 6.86 -7.84
CA ARG A 51 -9.62 7.97 -7.62
C ARG A 51 -9.37 9.07 -8.63
N PHE A 52 -10.43 9.58 -9.22
CA PHE A 52 -10.33 10.60 -10.27
C PHE A 52 -10.72 11.96 -9.71
N ASN A 53 -9.91 12.97 -9.99
CA ASN A 53 -10.22 14.35 -9.65
C ASN A 53 -11.17 14.94 -10.70
N TRP A 54 -12.46 14.94 -10.40
CA TRP A 54 -13.49 15.44 -11.31
C TRP A 54 -13.49 16.96 -11.42
N PHE A 55 -13.40 17.62 -10.27
CA PHE A 55 -13.39 19.07 -10.14
C PHE A 55 -12.01 19.56 -9.76
N ASP A 56 -11.83 20.88 -9.83
CA ASP A 56 -10.63 21.49 -9.29
C ASP A 56 -10.75 21.59 -7.77
N TYR A 57 -9.91 20.84 -7.05
CA TYR A 57 -9.83 20.83 -5.59
C TYR A 57 -8.60 21.60 -5.06
N THR A 58 -7.85 22.29 -5.93
CA THR A 58 -6.62 22.96 -5.52
C THR A 58 -6.84 24.33 -4.91
N GLN A 59 -8.06 24.88 -5.03
CA GLN A 59 -8.43 26.19 -4.48
C GLN A 59 -8.63 26.07 -2.96
N ILE A 60 -7.53 26.02 -2.22
CA ILE A 60 -7.52 25.96 -0.76
C ILE A 60 -7.12 27.34 -0.24
N GLU A 61 -8.07 28.05 0.35
CA GLU A 61 -7.87 29.41 0.84
C GLU A 61 -6.89 29.46 2.03
N ALA A 62 -6.29 30.63 2.25
CA ALA A 62 -5.48 30.87 3.44
C ALA A 62 -6.34 30.88 4.71
N PRO A 63 -5.90 30.23 5.80
CA PRO A 63 -4.58 29.61 6.03
C PRO A 63 -4.53 28.10 5.74
N MET A 64 -5.61 27.48 5.26
CA MET A 64 -5.70 26.02 5.11
C MET A 64 -4.66 25.42 4.14
N HIS A 65 -4.15 26.19 3.17
CA HIS A 65 -3.08 25.73 2.28
C HIS A 65 -1.80 25.31 3.02
N LEU A 66 -1.57 25.81 4.24
CA LEU A 66 -0.42 25.44 5.08
C LEU A 66 -0.51 24.02 5.64
N ALA A 67 -1.69 23.40 5.63
CA ALA A 67 -1.86 22.01 6.04
C ALA A 67 -1.37 21.00 4.97
N LEU A 68 -1.03 21.48 3.77
CA LEU A 68 -0.58 20.64 2.67
C LEU A 68 0.87 20.18 2.88
N ASN A 69 1.14 18.92 2.58
CA ASN A 69 2.49 18.39 2.60
C ASN A 69 3.27 18.90 1.36
N PRO A 70 4.37 19.65 1.53
CA PRO A 70 5.14 20.20 0.41
C PRO A 70 5.84 19.12 -0.44
N GLU A 71 6.05 17.91 0.09
CA GLU A 71 6.71 16.82 -0.63
C GLU A 71 5.76 16.02 -1.55
N VAL A 72 4.47 16.32 -1.51
CA VAL A 72 3.46 15.61 -2.30
C VAL A 72 2.79 16.59 -3.25
N THR A 73 2.78 16.25 -4.54
CA THR A 73 2.09 17.04 -5.57
C THR A 73 0.63 17.25 -5.18
N VAL A 74 0.13 18.49 -5.22
CA VAL A 74 -1.29 18.81 -5.17
C VAL A 74 -1.85 18.64 -6.58
N ARG A 75 -2.90 17.83 -6.75
CA ARG A 75 -3.36 17.39 -8.07
C ARG A 75 -4.51 18.28 -8.54
N SER A 76 -4.44 18.74 -9.79
CA SER A 76 -5.51 19.47 -10.46
C SER A 76 -6.63 18.52 -10.96
N ARG A 77 -7.70 19.10 -11.50
CA ARG A 77 -8.76 18.33 -12.14
C ARG A 77 -8.24 17.49 -13.31
N GLY A 78 -8.94 16.40 -13.61
CA GLY A 78 -8.66 15.56 -14.78
C GLY A 78 -7.55 14.53 -14.57
N VAL A 79 -7.03 14.42 -13.36
CA VAL A 79 -5.91 13.52 -13.02
C VAL A 79 -6.40 12.37 -12.15
N MET A 80 -5.84 11.18 -12.39
CA MET A 80 -6.05 10.00 -11.55
C MET A 80 -5.05 9.97 -10.40
N GLU A 81 -5.49 9.54 -9.23
CA GLU A 81 -4.67 9.31 -8.06
C GLU A 81 -4.93 7.93 -7.44
N LYS A 82 -4.02 7.49 -6.57
CA LYS A 82 -4.11 6.23 -5.85
C LYS A 82 -3.20 6.27 -4.62
N CYS A 83 -3.30 5.26 -3.75
CA CYS A 83 -2.24 4.99 -2.77
C CYS A 83 -0.92 4.76 -3.50
N THR A 84 0.16 5.42 -3.06
CA THR A 84 1.52 5.28 -3.62
C THR A 84 2.51 4.67 -2.63
N PHE A 85 2.00 3.96 -1.61
CA PHE A 85 2.79 3.54 -0.44
C PHE A 85 3.65 4.64 0.16
N CYS A 86 3.10 5.87 0.18
CA CYS A 86 3.81 7.06 0.67
C CYS A 86 5.18 7.23 0.00
N SER A 87 5.24 7.10 -1.33
CA SER A 87 6.48 7.20 -2.11
C SER A 87 7.35 8.43 -1.80
N HIS A 88 6.75 9.55 -1.35
CA HIS A 88 7.49 10.71 -0.84
C HIS A 88 8.39 10.36 0.36
N ARG A 89 7.90 9.57 1.33
CA ARG A 89 8.68 9.11 2.49
C ARG A 89 9.78 8.13 2.10
N ILE A 90 9.50 7.22 1.16
CA ILE A 90 10.51 6.29 0.63
C ILE A 90 11.65 7.07 -0.02
N LYS A 91 11.30 8.02 -0.91
CA LYS A 91 12.28 8.88 -1.59
C LYS A 91 13.04 9.76 -0.60
N GLY A 92 12.36 10.34 0.39
CA GLY A 92 12.99 11.16 1.44
C GLY A 92 14.04 10.37 2.24
N ALA A 93 13.69 9.19 2.73
CA ALA A 93 14.61 8.34 3.48
C ALA A 93 15.80 7.87 2.64
N LYS A 94 15.57 7.52 1.36
CA LYS A 94 16.64 7.17 0.43
C LYS A 94 17.58 8.32 0.14
N ASN A 95 17.03 9.52 -0.07
CA ASN A 95 17.82 10.72 -0.29
C ASN A 95 18.69 11.03 0.93
N LEU A 96 18.14 10.88 2.15
CA LEU A 96 18.88 11.04 3.39
C LEU A 96 20.02 10.03 3.51
N ALA A 97 19.74 8.74 3.31
CA ALA A 97 20.76 7.69 3.34
C ALA A 97 21.90 7.95 2.33
N ARG A 98 21.56 8.45 1.13
CA ARG A 98 22.54 8.84 0.11
C ARG A 98 23.40 10.04 0.53
N VAL A 99 22.82 11.03 1.19
CA VAL A 99 23.55 12.19 1.71
C VAL A 99 24.47 11.79 2.88
N GLU A 100 24.03 10.84 3.70
CA GLU A 100 24.79 10.28 4.83
C GLU A 100 25.79 9.19 4.40
N GLU A 101 25.94 8.93 3.09
CA GLU A 101 26.85 7.92 2.52
C GLU A 101 26.71 6.52 3.14
N ARG A 102 25.47 6.14 3.50
CA ARG A 102 25.15 4.83 4.08
C ARG A 102 24.14 4.07 3.24
N GLU A 103 24.05 2.78 3.50
CA GLU A 103 22.99 1.97 2.91
C GLU A 103 21.61 2.38 3.46
N PHE A 104 20.64 2.37 2.56
CA PHE A 104 19.25 2.59 2.89
C PHE A 104 18.68 1.37 3.62
N LYS A 105 18.06 1.58 4.78
CA LYS A 105 17.33 0.53 5.49
C LYS A 105 15.84 0.79 5.41
N ALA A 106 15.08 -0.16 4.88
CA ALA A 106 13.64 -0.01 4.71
C ALA A 106 12.88 0.18 6.03
N ALA A 107 13.43 -0.31 7.15
CA ALA A 107 12.89 -0.11 8.50
C ALA A 107 12.79 1.38 8.92
N GLU A 108 13.52 2.28 8.25
CA GLU A 108 13.46 3.72 8.50
C GLU A 108 12.20 4.38 7.91
N VAL A 109 11.47 3.68 7.03
CA VAL A 109 10.27 4.21 6.38
C VAL A 109 9.02 3.69 7.06
N GLN A 110 8.26 4.59 7.67
CA GLN A 110 6.89 4.32 8.08
C GLN A 110 5.90 5.07 7.20
N THR A 111 5.00 4.32 6.57
CA THR A 111 3.91 4.91 5.78
C THR A 111 2.94 5.65 6.70
N ALA A 112 2.23 6.64 6.16
CA ALA A 112 1.27 7.42 6.95
C ALA A 112 0.18 6.53 7.57
N CYS A 113 -0.36 5.56 6.81
CA CYS A 113 -1.37 4.65 7.32
C CYS A 113 -0.84 3.67 8.38
N GLN A 114 0.41 3.23 8.28
CA GLN A 114 1.08 2.45 9.33
C GLN A 114 1.27 3.27 10.60
N GLN A 115 1.84 4.48 10.48
CA GLN A 115 2.13 5.35 11.61
C GLN A 115 0.86 5.77 12.36
N SER A 116 -0.23 6.03 11.63
CA SER A 116 -1.51 6.44 12.24
C SER A 116 -2.31 5.29 12.84
N CYS A 117 -1.94 4.03 12.63
CA CYS A 117 -2.71 2.89 13.10
C CYS A 117 -2.31 2.53 14.55
N PRO A 118 -3.17 2.79 15.56
CA PRO A 118 -2.82 2.55 16.96
C PRO A 118 -2.68 1.06 17.29
N THR A 119 -3.34 0.19 16.51
CA THR A 119 -3.33 -1.26 16.73
C THR A 119 -2.17 -1.96 16.02
N GLY A 120 -1.34 -1.25 15.25
CA GLY A 120 -0.24 -1.86 14.49
C GLY A 120 -0.70 -2.84 13.41
N ALA A 121 -1.90 -2.64 12.85
CA ALA A 121 -2.48 -3.57 11.88
C ALA A 121 -1.82 -3.53 10.49
N ILE A 122 -1.16 -2.42 10.15
CA ILE A 122 -0.51 -2.22 8.86
C ILE A 122 1.00 -2.28 9.08
N ILE A 123 1.68 -3.15 8.34
CA ILE A 123 3.12 -3.30 8.36
C ILE A 123 3.62 -3.10 6.94
N PHE A 124 4.55 -2.18 6.77
CA PHE A 124 5.23 -1.89 5.51
C PHE A 124 6.73 -2.14 5.69
N GLY A 125 7.39 -2.62 4.64
CA GLY A 125 8.82 -2.94 4.68
C GLY A 125 9.32 -3.50 3.35
N ASP A 126 10.57 -3.95 3.34
CA ASP A 126 11.19 -4.58 2.17
C ASP A 126 10.90 -6.08 2.13
N MET A 127 10.37 -6.54 1.00
CA MET A 127 10.08 -7.95 0.75
C MET A 127 11.31 -8.76 0.34
N ASN A 128 12.39 -8.11 -0.11
CA ASN A 128 13.63 -8.78 -0.46
C ASN A 128 14.46 -9.12 0.78
N ASP A 129 14.25 -8.43 1.90
CA ASP A 129 14.86 -8.74 3.19
C ASP A 129 14.06 -9.87 3.88
N PRO A 130 14.62 -11.09 4.03
CA PRO A 130 13.93 -12.21 4.66
C PRO A 130 13.63 -12.02 6.14
N GLU A 131 14.41 -11.17 6.82
CA GLU A 131 14.29 -10.87 8.25
C GLU A 131 13.29 -9.74 8.54
N SER A 132 12.82 -9.06 7.49
CA SER A 132 11.85 -7.98 7.64
C SER A 132 10.52 -8.49 8.21
N GLU A 133 9.86 -7.64 9.00
CA GLU A 133 8.57 -8.02 9.60
C GLU A 133 7.54 -8.37 8.52
N VAL A 134 7.54 -7.65 7.40
CA VAL A 134 6.60 -7.93 6.29
C VAL A 134 6.85 -9.31 5.67
N SER A 135 8.12 -9.68 5.43
CA SER A 135 8.50 -11.00 4.92
C SER A 135 8.07 -12.12 5.84
N ARG A 136 8.17 -11.93 7.17
CA ARG A 136 7.67 -12.89 8.17
C ARG A 136 6.15 -13.01 8.12
N ARG A 137 5.41 -11.90 8.12
CA ARG A 137 3.93 -11.90 8.05
C ARG A 137 3.39 -12.50 6.74
N PHE A 138 4.13 -12.38 5.65
CA PHE A 138 3.75 -12.95 4.35
C PHE A 138 3.75 -14.49 4.35
N LYS A 139 4.62 -15.11 5.17
CA LYS A 139 4.76 -16.57 5.31
C LYS A 139 3.77 -17.19 6.32
N GLU A 140 3.05 -16.38 7.09
CA GLU A 140 2.07 -16.89 8.05
C GLU A 140 0.92 -17.64 7.34
N ALA A 141 0.47 -18.77 7.92
CA ALA A 141 -0.59 -19.59 7.33
C ALA A 141 -1.93 -18.87 7.16
N ARG A 142 -2.18 -17.82 7.94
CA ARG A 142 -3.40 -16.99 7.86
C ARG A 142 -3.30 -15.84 6.86
N SER A 143 -2.17 -15.72 6.16
CA SER A 143 -1.90 -14.70 5.15
C SER A 143 -2.56 -15.08 3.83
N TYR A 144 -3.31 -14.16 3.23
CA TYR A 144 -3.97 -14.36 1.93
C TYR A 144 -3.92 -13.09 1.09
N THR A 145 -4.00 -13.23 -0.23
CA THR A 145 -4.17 -12.08 -1.13
C THR A 145 -5.62 -11.97 -1.58
N LEU A 146 -6.03 -10.75 -1.96
CA LEU A 146 -7.37 -10.52 -2.48
C LEU A 146 -7.42 -10.78 -3.98
N LEU A 147 -8.47 -11.46 -4.43
CA LEU A 147 -8.74 -11.68 -5.85
C LEU A 147 -7.61 -12.47 -6.56
N GLU A 148 -7.17 -13.55 -5.92
CA GLU A 148 -6.09 -14.44 -6.41
C GLU A 148 -6.39 -15.04 -7.79
N GLU A 149 -7.67 -15.24 -8.10
CA GLU A 149 -8.16 -15.78 -9.36
C GLU A 149 -7.76 -14.94 -10.59
N PHE A 150 -7.44 -13.66 -10.41
CA PHE A 150 -7.02 -12.76 -11.51
C PHE A 150 -5.50 -12.73 -11.72
N ASN A 151 -4.73 -13.48 -10.92
CA ASN A 151 -3.26 -13.55 -10.99
C ASN A 151 -2.56 -12.18 -11.05
N ALA A 152 -3.11 -11.18 -10.34
CA ALA A 152 -2.60 -9.82 -10.33
C ALA A 152 -1.31 -9.66 -9.51
N ALA A 153 -0.91 -10.69 -8.76
CA ALA A 153 0.25 -10.69 -7.85
C ALA A 153 0.34 -9.41 -7.00
N PRO A 154 -0.65 -9.13 -6.12
CA PRO A 154 -0.65 -7.94 -5.28
C PRO A 154 0.48 -7.96 -4.24
N ALA A 155 1.16 -6.82 -4.07
CA ALA A 155 2.19 -6.61 -3.04
C ALA A 155 1.63 -6.43 -1.62
N VAL A 156 0.31 -6.54 -1.42
CA VAL A 156 -0.35 -6.46 -0.10
C VAL A 156 -0.98 -7.79 0.23
N ARG A 157 -0.64 -8.33 1.40
CA ARG A 157 -1.32 -9.48 1.99
C ARG A 157 -2.17 -9.08 3.19
N TYR A 158 -3.27 -9.77 3.36
CA TYR A 158 -4.20 -9.61 4.48
C TYR A 158 -4.07 -10.79 5.45
N GLN A 159 -4.40 -10.55 6.71
CA GLN A 159 -4.45 -11.58 7.74
C GLN A 159 -5.90 -11.97 8.00
N THR A 160 -6.16 -13.27 8.03
CA THR A 160 -7.51 -13.79 8.30
C THR A 160 -7.97 -13.37 9.69
N LYS A 161 -9.19 -12.82 9.77
CA LYS A 161 -9.77 -12.41 11.06
C LYS A 161 -10.19 -13.64 11.86
N ILE A 162 -9.44 -13.95 12.91
CA ILE A 162 -9.82 -14.95 13.90
C ILE A 162 -10.80 -14.31 14.88
N ARG A 163 -11.99 -14.91 15.03
CA ARG A 163 -12.98 -14.50 16.04
C ARG A 163 -13.04 -15.60 17.09
N HIS A 164 -12.63 -15.28 18.32
CA HIS A 164 -12.76 -16.20 19.45
C HIS A 164 -14.24 -16.31 19.86
N THR A 165 -14.94 -17.29 19.30
CA THR A 165 -16.31 -17.64 19.68
C THR A 165 -16.30 -18.61 20.86
N GLU A 166 -17.33 -18.63 21.70
CA GLU A 166 -17.46 -19.55 22.85
C GLU A 166 -17.26 -21.04 22.46
N ARG A 167 -17.64 -21.43 21.23
CA ARG A 167 -17.44 -22.78 20.69
C ARG A 167 -15.96 -23.20 20.56
N LEU A 168 -15.02 -22.26 20.43
CA LEU A 168 -13.58 -22.54 20.38
C LEU A 168 -12.97 -22.69 21.78
N LYS A 169 -13.66 -22.20 22.84
CA LYS A 169 -13.18 -22.36 24.22
C LYS A 169 -13.41 -23.77 24.76
N SER A 170 -14.46 -24.46 24.28
CA SER A 170 -14.79 -25.82 24.74
C SER A 170 -13.80 -26.89 24.25
N ASP A 171 -13.17 -26.69 23.09
CA ASP A 171 -12.19 -27.65 22.53
C ASP A 171 -10.80 -27.54 23.17
N SER A 172 -10.48 -26.43 23.84
CA SER A 172 -9.20 -26.22 24.54
C SER A 172 -9.20 -26.66 26.01
N GLY A 173 -10.29 -27.27 26.50
CA GLY A 173 -10.56 -27.46 27.93
C GLY A 173 -10.46 -28.88 28.51
N HIS A 174 -10.07 -29.90 27.75
CA HIS A 174 -9.96 -31.27 28.27
C HIS A 174 -8.63 -31.92 27.91
N GLY A 175 -7.62 -31.65 28.73
CA GLY A 175 -6.27 -32.20 28.60
C GLY A 175 -5.54 -32.44 29.92
N GLU A 176 -6.24 -32.58 31.05
CA GLU A 176 -5.65 -33.11 32.29
C GLU A 176 -6.67 -33.99 33.01
N GLY A 177 -6.61 -35.29 32.72
CA GLY A 177 -7.31 -36.34 33.45
C GLY A 177 -6.28 -37.32 33.99
N HIS A 178 -5.96 -37.18 35.27
CA HIS A 178 -5.26 -38.17 36.08
C HIS A 178 -5.79 -39.59 35.83
N HIS A 179 -4.90 -40.53 35.50
CA HIS A 179 -5.10 -41.93 35.82
C HIS A 179 -3.98 -42.36 36.77
N SER A 180 -4.41 -42.73 37.98
CA SER A 180 -3.67 -43.45 39.02
C SER A 180 -3.18 -44.80 38.55
#